data_AF-A0A846P6Z1-F1
#
_entry.id   AF-A0A846P6Z1-F1
#
_cell.length_a   1.000
_cell.length_b   1.000
_cell.length_c   1.000
_cell.angle_alpha   90.00
_cell.angle_beta   90.00
_cell.angle_gamma   90.00
#
_symmetry.space_group_name_H-M   'P 1'
#
loop_
_entity.id
_entity.type
_entity.pdbx_description
1 polymer ?
#
loop_
_entity_poly.entity_id
_entity_poly.type
_entity_poly.pdbx_seq_one_letter_code
_entity_poly.pdbx_strand_id
1 'polypeptide(L)'
;MTTSQQLARPAIFFAVVFSCSPSSAAKFIDFFTTGLDTMYWEITSNQPLYTVDDSGGDIRISKPAGGNYEFQAAHIRFRPEVHGDFDVSVDFRDA
;
A
#
# COMPACT_ATOMS: atom_id res chain seq x y z
N MET A 1 66.63 -32.50 -32.21
CA MET A 1 65.29 -31.91 -32.41
C MET A 1 64.46 -32.30 -31.21
N THR A 2 64.28 -31.40 -30.26
CA THR A 2 63.63 -31.68 -28.97
C THR A 2 62.34 -30.86 -28.92
N THR A 3 61.20 -31.52 -29.08
CA THR A 3 59.88 -30.88 -29.12
C THR A 3 59.41 -30.56 -27.72
N SER A 4 59.33 -29.28 -27.39
CA SER A 4 58.72 -28.73 -26.18
C SER A 4 57.20 -28.94 -26.21
N GLN A 5 56.66 -29.72 -25.25
CA GLN A 5 55.22 -29.80 -25.01
C GLN A 5 54.78 -28.59 -24.16
N GLN A 6 54.03 -27.68 -24.77
CA GLN A 6 53.43 -26.53 -24.10
C GLN A 6 52.10 -26.95 -23.47
N LEU A 7 52.09 -27.03 -22.13
CA LEU A 7 50.94 -27.40 -21.32
C LEU A 7 49.92 -26.24 -21.29
N ALA A 8 48.75 -26.43 -21.90
CA ALA A 8 47.67 -25.45 -21.88
C ALA A 8 47.05 -25.35 -20.48
N ARG A 9 47.05 -24.14 -19.89
CA ARG A 9 46.45 -23.85 -18.59
C ARG A 9 44.93 -23.71 -18.72
N PRO A 10 44.11 -24.32 -17.83
CA PRO A 10 42.66 -24.11 -17.85
C PRO A 10 42.32 -22.72 -17.29
N ALA A 11 41.58 -21.93 -18.07
CA ALA A 11 40.98 -20.68 -17.62
C ALA A 11 39.76 -20.98 -16.75
N ILE A 12 39.83 -20.64 -15.47
CA ILE A 12 38.70 -20.74 -14.53
C ILE A 12 37.77 -19.55 -14.82
N PHE A 13 36.60 -19.82 -15.40
CA PHE A 13 35.54 -18.83 -15.55
C PHE A 13 34.78 -18.69 -14.22
N PHE A 14 34.95 -17.56 -13.55
CA PHE A 14 34.09 -17.17 -12.43
C PHE A 14 32.77 -16.63 -12.98
N ALA A 15 31.71 -17.41 -12.87
CA ALA A 15 30.35 -16.94 -13.12
C ALA A 15 29.88 -16.13 -11.91
N VAL A 16 29.72 -14.81 -12.07
CA VAL A 16 29.05 -13.97 -11.08
C VAL A 16 27.55 -14.16 -11.27
N VAL A 17 26.93 -14.95 -10.39
CA VAL A 17 25.48 -15.12 -10.35
C VAL A 17 24.90 -13.85 -9.71
N PHE A 18 24.30 -12.98 -10.53
CA PHE A 18 23.57 -11.82 -10.03
C PHE A 18 22.22 -12.32 -9.50
N SER A 19 22.17 -12.62 -8.21
CA SER A 19 20.94 -12.97 -7.52
C SER A 19 20.04 -11.73 -7.47
N CYS A 20 19.08 -11.64 -8.39
CA CYS A 20 18.00 -10.68 -8.28
C CYS A 20 17.11 -11.14 -7.11
N SER A 21 17.34 -10.57 -5.92
CA SER A 21 16.47 -10.79 -4.78
C SER A 21 15.06 -10.34 -5.16
N PRO A 22 14.01 -11.15 -4.94
CA PRO A 22 12.65 -10.69 -5.15
C PRO A 22 12.41 -9.49 -4.23
N SER A 23 12.17 -8.33 -4.83
CA SER A 23 11.70 -7.14 -4.13
C SER A 23 10.42 -7.53 -3.39
N SER A 24 10.48 -7.63 -2.06
CA SER A 24 9.27 -7.76 -1.25
C SER A 24 8.33 -6.62 -1.64
N ALA A 25 7.12 -6.94 -2.11
CA ALA A 25 6.15 -5.93 -2.47
C ALA A 25 5.93 -5.01 -1.25
N ALA A 26 6.02 -3.70 -1.45
CA ALA A 26 5.75 -2.75 -0.40
C ALA A 26 4.29 -2.91 0.04
N LYS A 27 4.06 -3.11 1.33
CA LYS A 27 2.71 -3.24 1.89
C LYS A 27 2.43 -2.05 2.80
N PHE A 28 1.36 -1.33 2.51
CA PHE A 28 0.78 -0.33 3.40
C PHE A 28 -0.42 -0.98 4.13
N ILE A 29 -0.41 -0.92 5.46
CA ILE A 29 -1.53 -1.38 6.30
C ILE A 29 -1.80 -0.29 7.32
N ASP A 30 -3.05 0.13 7.41
CA ASP A 30 -3.51 1.04 8.45
C ASP A 30 -4.62 0.35 9.25
N PHE A 31 -4.42 0.31 10.57
CA PHE A 31 -5.38 -0.23 11.53
C PHE A 31 -6.11 0.89 12.29
N PHE A 32 -5.86 2.16 11.97
CA PHE A 32 -6.46 3.34 12.60
C PHE A 32 -6.31 3.40 14.13
N THR A 33 -5.31 2.71 14.69
CA THR A 33 -5.11 2.60 16.15
C THR A 33 -4.83 3.93 16.83
N THR A 34 -4.35 4.92 16.07
CA THR A 34 -4.09 6.29 16.53
C THR A 34 -5.03 7.31 15.89
N GLY A 35 -6.14 6.84 15.32
CA GLY A 35 -7.04 7.64 14.49
C GLY A 35 -6.54 7.88 13.08
N LEU A 36 -7.19 8.81 12.39
CA LEU A 36 -6.97 9.09 10.98
C LEU A 36 -5.74 9.98 10.79
N ASP A 37 -4.69 9.42 10.19
CA ASP A 37 -3.53 10.20 9.81
C ASP A 37 -3.83 11.06 8.56
N THR A 38 -3.91 12.38 8.77
CA THR A 38 -4.14 13.37 7.71
C THR A 38 -2.94 13.60 6.81
N MET A 39 -1.90 12.78 6.87
CA MET A 39 -0.89 12.62 5.82
C MET A 39 -1.36 11.61 4.75
N TYR A 40 -1.99 10.50 5.17
CA TYR A 40 -2.41 9.41 4.27
C TYR A 40 -3.88 9.46 3.87
N TRP A 41 -4.77 9.93 4.75
CA TRP A 41 -6.21 9.87 4.54
C TRP A 41 -6.90 11.23 4.51
N GLU A 42 -7.92 11.34 3.67
CA GLU A 42 -8.80 12.50 3.57
C GLU A 42 -10.26 12.03 3.69
N ILE A 43 -11.07 12.74 4.47
CA ILE A 43 -12.52 12.52 4.49
C ILE A 43 -13.21 13.68 3.80
N THR A 44 -14.07 13.37 2.84
CA THR A 44 -14.88 14.35 2.13
C THR A 44 -16.34 13.95 2.16
N SER A 45 -17.24 14.91 2.26
CA SER A 45 -18.68 14.68 2.13
C SER A 45 -19.30 15.73 1.20
N ASN A 46 -20.40 15.36 0.55
CA ASN A 46 -21.17 16.31 -0.26
C ASN A 46 -22.14 17.17 0.58
N GLN A 47 -22.26 16.88 1.88
CA GLN A 47 -23.14 17.57 2.83
C GLN A 47 -22.47 17.64 4.21
N PRO A 48 -22.63 18.74 4.98
CA PRO A 48 -22.09 18.88 6.33
C PRO A 48 -22.97 18.17 7.38
N LEU A 49 -23.38 16.93 7.09
CA LEU A 49 -24.33 16.15 7.90
C LEU A 49 -23.68 14.95 8.60
N TYR A 50 -22.38 14.72 8.37
CA TYR A 50 -21.67 13.55 8.87
C TYR A 50 -20.75 13.91 10.02
N THR A 51 -20.73 13.06 11.04
CA THR A 51 -19.74 13.07 12.12
C THR A 51 -18.78 11.91 11.91
N VAL A 52 -17.49 12.19 12.09
CA VAL A 52 -16.42 11.21 12.06
C VAL A 52 -15.93 11.00 13.49
N ASP A 53 -15.84 9.74 13.91
CA ASP A 53 -15.12 9.31 15.10
C ASP A 53 -14.05 8.30 14.68
N ASP A 54 -12.79 8.61 14.97
CA ASP A 54 -11.61 7.82 14.66
C ASP A 54 -10.85 7.37 15.92
N SER A 55 -11.41 7.58 17.10
CA SER A 55 -10.73 7.32 18.37
C SER A 55 -10.66 5.85 18.78
N GLY A 56 -11.42 4.97 18.11
CA GLY A 56 -11.69 3.60 18.53
C GLY A 56 -10.82 2.50 17.93
N GLY A 57 -9.82 2.84 17.10
CA GLY A 57 -9.13 1.84 16.27
C GLY A 57 -9.92 1.45 15.00
N ASP A 58 -10.93 2.24 14.68
CA ASP A 58 -11.79 2.13 13.50
C ASP A 58 -12.26 3.54 13.10
N ILE A 59 -12.66 3.71 11.83
CA ILE A 59 -13.26 4.95 11.36
C ILE A 59 -14.76 4.77 11.32
N ARG A 60 -15.47 5.56 12.13
CA ARG A 60 -16.93 5.56 12.20
C ARG A 60 -17.47 6.82 11.56
N ILE A 61 -18.24 6.64 10.50
CA ILE A 61 -18.97 7.73 9.87
C ILE A 61 -20.44 7.58 10.23
N SER A 62 -20.98 8.57 10.94
CA SER A 62 -22.38 8.58 11.35
C SER A 62 -23.07 9.84 10.86
N LYS A 63 -24.40 9.77 10.74
CA LYS A 63 -25.25 10.88 10.35
C LYS A 63 -26.16 11.26 11.52
N PRO A 64 -25.75 12.18 12.41
CA PRO A 64 -26.49 12.47 13.64
C PRO A 64 -27.81 13.22 13.44
N ALA A 65 -28.00 13.89 12.29
CA ALA A 65 -29.19 14.68 11.99
C ALA A 65 -29.82 14.28 10.64
N GLY A 66 -31.12 14.54 10.48
CA GLY A 66 -31.86 14.26 9.24
C GLY A 66 -31.25 14.92 7.99
N GLY A 67 -31.59 14.40 6.81
CA GLY A 67 -31.12 14.95 5.53
C GLY A 67 -32.26 15.54 4.69
N ASN A 68 -31.90 16.18 3.59
CA ASN A 68 -32.80 16.90 2.68
C ASN A 68 -33.39 16.03 1.54
N TYR A 69 -33.55 14.71 1.72
CA TYR A 69 -33.97 13.72 0.71
C TYR A 69 -33.09 13.63 -0.56
N GLU A 70 -32.10 14.49 -0.71
CA GLU A 70 -31.10 14.41 -1.78
C GLU A 70 -30.08 13.29 -1.54
N PHE A 71 -29.37 12.90 -2.61
CA PHE A 71 -28.25 11.96 -2.50
C PHE A 71 -27.17 12.50 -1.56
N GLN A 72 -26.73 11.66 -0.63
CA GLN A 72 -25.79 12.02 0.43
C GLN A 72 -24.69 10.97 0.48
N ALA A 73 -23.44 11.44 0.51
CA ALA A 73 -22.27 10.59 0.51
C ALA A 73 -21.16 11.17 1.39
N ALA A 74 -20.44 10.26 2.03
CA ALA A 74 -19.19 10.51 2.73
C ALA A 74 -18.16 9.51 2.20
N HIS A 75 -16.94 9.99 1.97
CA HIS A 75 -15.86 9.25 1.33
C HIS A 75 -14.64 9.31 2.23
N ILE A 76 -13.96 8.18 2.39
CA ILE A 76 -12.61 8.11 2.92
C ILE A 76 -11.68 7.86 1.73
N ARG A 77 -10.69 8.72 1.53
CA ARG A 77 -9.77 8.69 0.41
C ARG A 77 -8.35 8.47 0.88
N PHE A 78 -7.67 7.49 0.29
CA PHE A 78 -6.22 7.36 0.38
C PHE A 78 -5.56 8.40 -0.54
N ARG A 79 -4.74 9.29 0.02
CA ARG A 79 -4.05 10.37 -0.71
C ARG A 79 -2.82 9.93 -1.50
N PRO A 80 -1.96 9.03 -1.00
CA PRO A 80 -0.78 8.62 -1.75
C PRO A 80 -1.13 7.94 -3.06
N GLU A 81 -0.29 8.17 -4.06
CA GLU A 81 -0.36 7.48 -5.34
C GLU A 81 0.41 6.16 -5.27
N VAL A 82 -0.21 5.08 -5.76
CA VAL A 82 0.42 3.77 -5.87
C VAL A 82 0.58 3.46 -7.35
N HIS A 83 1.81 3.16 -7.77
CA HIS A 83 2.14 2.84 -9.15
C HIS A 83 2.36 1.33 -9.34
N GLY A 84 1.94 0.82 -10.49
CA GLY A 84 2.13 -0.58 -10.88
C GLY A 84 0.94 -1.46 -10.55
N ASP A 85 1.19 -2.78 -10.46
CA ASP A 85 0.18 -3.75 -10.07
C ASP A 85 0.07 -3.79 -8.54
N PHE A 86 -1.13 -3.62 -8.03
CA PHE A 86 -1.40 -3.63 -6.60
C PHE A 86 -2.78 -4.20 -6.31
N ASP A 87 -2.93 -4.73 -5.10
CA ASP A 87 -4.20 -5.20 -4.54
C ASP A 87 -4.59 -4.31 -3.35
N VAL A 88 -5.90 -4.04 -3.22
CA VAL A 88 -6.47 -3.28 -2.11
C VAL A 88 -7.51 -4.14 -1.41
N SER A 89 -7.49 -4.12 -0.08
CA SER A 89 -8.50 -4.76 0.76
C SER A 89 -8.93 -3.80 1.87
N VAL A 90 -10.23 -3.78 2.15
CA VAL A 90 -10.85 -2.95 3.19
C VAL A 90 -11.80 -3.83 3.99
N ASP A 91 -11.68 -3.80 5.32
CA ASP A 91 -12.60 -4.48 6.24
C ASP A 91 -13.68 -3.49 6.68
N PHE A 92 -14.94 -3.79 6.35
CA PHE A 92 -16.10 -3.02 6.79
C PHE A 92 -16.81 -3.80 7.89
N ARG A 93 -17.12 -3.12 8.99
CA ARG A 93 -17.93 -3.66 10.09
C ARG A 93 -19.18 -2.81 10.22
N ASP A 94 -20.32 -3.49 10.36
CA ASP A 94 -21.63 -2.85 10.58
C ASP A 94 -21.99 -1.81 9.50
N ALA A 95 -21.75 -2.15 8.23
CA ALA A 95 -22.00 -1.32 7.04
C ALA A 95 -23.39 -1.56 6.41
#